data_AF-A0A928XSM7-F1
#
_entry.id   AF-A0A928XSM7-F1
#
_cell.length_a   1.000
_cell.length_b   1.000
_cell.length_c   1.000
_cell.angle_alpha   90.00
_cell.angle_beta   90.00
_cell.angle_gamma   90.00
#
_symmetry.space_group_name_H-M   'P 1'
#
loop_
_entity.id
_entity.type
_entity.pdbx_description
1 polymer ?
#
loop_
_entity_poly.entity_id
_entity_poly.type
_entity_poly.pdbx_seq_one_letter_code
_entity_poly.pdbx_strand_id
1 'polypeptide(L)'
;MLPAPPPDFRLVGVEPGPSIGRARGIKLGVGLSVFVVGVLAAWRLDWVTVAFSLLISASAVLIAHRSLGPVLESDRLSEARMSIVPWGVLVHAEPEPRVLRWAAVRELHVDCIHEMDNATPSTRWSVVKIRTERETLGGRAPGDVALERLEANVERYAEEAARPVALDLDGATGAEELFEPVFERLLSEARWLLSTGELEERLALAPRSYRHAGSEPCPETRGALAEVLERGLDSPADPRPLAALLAAELGERSLLGLVLPLTASPHPVVAAVARAAALRLGGDIKRIGALDELSDFVSAADLGQLRLWAGGQRAPLAAAS
;
A
#
# COMPACT_ATOMS: atom_id res chain seq x y z
N MET A 1 8.96 -19.14 -3.28
CA MET A 1 7.80 -18.54 -2.60
C MET A 1 7.10 -17.68 -3.62
N LEU A 2 5.80 -17.87 -3.82
CA LEU A 2 5.06 -17.06 -4.80
C LEU A 2 4.99 -15.59 -4.32
N PRO A 3 5.13 -14.59 -5.21
CA PRO A 3 4.99 -13.18 -4.85
C PRO A 3 3.58 -12.89 -4.36
N ALA A 4 3.41 -11.87 -3.52
CA ALA A 4 2.10 -11.46 -3.06
C ALA A 4 1.20 -11.12 -4.27
N PRO A 5 -0.07 -11.52 -4.28
CA PRO A 5 -0.97 -11.12 -5.36
C PRO A 5 -1.08 -9.59 -5.39
N PRO A 6 -1.14 -8.94 -6.57
CA PRO A 6 -1.25 -7.49 -6.63
C PRO A 6 -2.47 -6.99 -5.85
N PRO A 7 -2.32 -5.90 -5.08
CA PRO A 7 -3.44 -5.31 -4.35
C PRO A 7 -4.49 -4.80 -5.34
N ASP A 8 -5.76 -5.08 -5.05
CA ASP A 8 -6.93 -4.67 -5.81
C ASP A 8 -7.53 -3.34 -5.34
N PHE A 9 -6.87 -2.69 -4.38
CA PHE A 9 -7.21 -1.36 -3.88
C PHE A 9 -6.07 -0.37 -4.15
N ARG A 10 -6.41 0.92 -4.28
CA ARG A 10 -5.41 2.01 -4.42
C ARG A 10 -5.21 2.80 -3.13
N LEU A 11 -6.31 3.16 -2.49
CA LEU A 11 -6.31 3.89 -1.23
C LEU A 11 -7.63 3.60 -0.52
N VAL A 12 -7.54 3.16 0.74
CA VAL A 12 -8.69 3.01 1.62
C VAL A 12 -8.52 3.95 2.80
N GLY A 13 -9.37 4.97 2.86
CA GLY A 13 -9.44 5.89 3.99
C GLY A 13 -10.18 5.24 5.17
N VAL A 14 -9.55 5.27 6.34
CA VAL A 14 -10.12 4.72 7.57
C VAL A 14 -10.22 5.83 8.60
N GLU A 15 -11.45 6.06 9.06
CA GLU A 15 -11.75 7.03 10.12
C GLU A 15 -11.65 6.37 11.50
N PRO A 16 -11.27 7.12 12.55
CA PRO A 16 -11.31 6.59 13.89
C PRO A 16 -12.75 6.16 14.25
N GLY A 17 -12.86 5.02 14.95
CA GLY A 17 -14.13 4.58 15.52
C GLY A 17 -14.64 5.56 16.59
N PRO A 18 -15.91 5.46 17.02
CA PRO A 18 -16.36 6.21 18.18
C PRO A 18 -15.71 5.62 19.44
N SER A 19 -14.90 6.43 20.11
CA SER A 19 -14.24 6.03 21.35
C SER A 19 -15.21 5.42 22.36
N ILE A 20 -14.75 4.38 23.06
CA ILE A 20 -15.48 3.75 24.17
C ILE A 20 -15.98 4.81 25.16
N GLY A 21 -15.18 5.87 25.40
CA GLY A 21 -15.56 7.01 26.23
C GLY A 21 -16.77 7.79 25.69
N ARG A 22 -16.80 8.11 24.40
CA ARG A 22 -17.98 8.74 23.75
C ARG A 22 -19.19 7.81 23.74
N ALA A 23 -18.99 6.53 23.43
CA ALA A 23 -20.07 5.55 23.43
C ALA A 23 -20.67 5.38 24.84
N ARG A 24 -19.84 5.30 25.88
CA ARG A 24 -20.28 5.27 27.30
C ARG A 24 -20.96 6.58 27.71
N GLY A 25 -20.40 7.72 27.34
CA GLY A 25 -20.98 9.04 27.62
C GLY A 25 -22.37 9.22 27.00
N ILE A 26 -22.57 8.77 25.76
CA ILE A 26 -23.88 8.81 25.10
C ILE A 26 -24.85 7.82 25.74
N LYS A 27 -24.43 6.59 26.07
CA LYS A 27 -25.27 5.62 26.80
C LYS A 27 -25.70 6.17 28.17
N LEU A 28 -24.79 6.83 28.91
CA LEU A 28 -25.08 7.49 30.18
C LEU A 28 -26.02 8.69 30.00
N GLY A 29 -25.80 9.53 28.99
CA GLY A 29 -26.67 10.68 28.70
C GLY A 29 -28.09 10.24 28.33
N VAL A 30 -28.23 9.18 27.54
CA VAL A 30 -29.53 8.55 27.24
C VAL A 30 -30.17 8.03 28.52
N GLY A 31 -29.44 7.28 29.35
CA GLY A 31 -29.96 6.74 30.61
C GLY A 31 -30.45 7.85 31.56
N LEU A 32 -29.69 8.96 31.65
CA LEU A 32 -30.06 10.12 32.45
C LEU A 32 -31.32 10.81 31.90
N SER A 33 -31.45 10.95 30.58
CA SER A 33 -32.64 11.53 29.97
C SER A 33 -33.91 10.72 30.25
N VAL A 34 -33.83 9.39 30.15
CA VAL A 34 -34.93 8.47 30.50
C VAL A 34 -35.27 8.56 31.99
N PHE A 35 -34.26 8.64 32.85
CA PHE A 35 -34.45 8.81 34.29
C PHE A 35 -35.15 10.13 34.64
N VAL A 36 -34.72 11.26 34.06
CA VAL A 36 -35.32 12.58 34.27
C VAL A 36 -36.77 12.61 33.80
N VAL A 37 -37.08 12.02 32.64
CA VAL A 37 -38.47 11.89 32.14
C VAL A 37 -39.31 11.03 33.09
N GLY A 38 -38.76 9.94 33.63
CA GLY A 38 -39.44 9.10 34.62
C GLY A 38 -39.75 9.83 35.93
N VAL A 39 -38.81 10.65 36.43
CA VAL A 39 -39.00 11.47 37.64
C VAL A 39 -40.03 12.56 37.41
N LEU A 40 -40.01 13.23 36.25
CA LEU A 40 -40.99 14.27 35.90
C LEU A 40 -42.40 13.71 35.69
N ALA A 41 -42.52 12.49 35.14
CA ALA A 41 -43.81 11.80 35.02
C ALA A 41 -44.41 11.46 36.40
N ALA A 42 -43.59 11.17 37.40
CA ALA A 42 -44.05 10.92 38.77
C ALA A 42 -44.62 12.18 39.46
N TRP A 43 -44.30 13.38 38.96
CA TRP A 43 -44.72 14.68 39.50
C TRP A 43 -46.01 15.25 38.87
N ARG A 44 -46.84 14.39 38.25
CA ARG A 44 -48.15 14.75 37.63
C ARG A 44 -48.04 15.72 36.44
N LEU A 45 -47.04 15.54 35.58
CA LEU A 45 -47.05 16.14 34.24
C LEU A 45 -48.19 15.54 33.39
N ASP A 46 -48.73 16.34 32.47
CA ASP A 46 -49.73 15.90 31.49
C ASP A 46 -49.18 14.74 30.65
N TRP A 47 -49.97 13.67 30.46
CA TRP A 47 -49.56 12.44 29.79
C TRP A 47 -49.03 12.69 28.36
N VAL A 48 -49.52 13.73 27.70
CA VAL A 48 -49.06 14.17 26.36
C VAL A 48 -47.58 14.54 26.38
N THR A 49 -47.12 15.25 27.42
CA THR A 49 -45.71 15.65 27.56
C THR A 49 -44.80 14.47 27.84
N VAL A 50 -45.27 13.48 28.60
CA VAL A 50 -44.54 12.23 28.85
C VAL A 50 -44.40 11.42 27.56
N ALA A 51 -45.48 11.31 26.77
CA ALA A 51 -45.47 10.60 25.48
C ALA A 51 -44.49 11.24 24.48
N PHE A 52 -44.53 12.57 24.31
CA PHE A 52 -43.58 13.28 23.44
C PHE A 52 -42.13 13.11 23.89
N SER A 53 -41.88 13.18 25.19
CA SER A 53 -40.53 13.03 25.75
C SER A 53 -39.97 11.63 25.52
N LEU A 54 -40.80 10.59 25.67
CA LEU A 54 -40.43 9.22 25.34
C LEU A 54 -40.15 9.03 23.85
N LEU A 55 -40.95 9.64 22.98
CA LEU A 55 -40.81 9.53 21.54
C LEU A 55 -39.53 10.22 21.04
N ILE A 56 -39.23 11.42 21.55
CA ILE A 56 -37.97 12.13 21.27
C ILE A 56 -36.78 11.34 21.81
N SER A 57 -36.87 10.81 23.03
CA SER A 57 -35.80 10.01 23.63
C SER A 57 -35.55 8.73 22.81
N ALA A 58 -36.61 7.98 22.47
CA ALA A 58 -36.51 6.80 21.64
C ALA A 58 -35.90 7.10 20.25
N SER A 59 -36.31 8.22 19.62
CA SER A 59 -35.75 8.66 18.34
C SER A 59 -34.26 9.01 18.47
N ALA A 60 -33.88 9.72 19.53
CA ALA A 60 -32.49 10.08 19.78
C ALA A 60 -31.63 8.84 20.05
N VAL A 61 -32.14 7.83 20.76
CA VAL A 61 -31.46 6.54 20.95
C VAL A 61 -31.28 5.82 19.62
N LEU A 62 -32.31 5.78 18.78
CA LEU A 62 -32.27 5.12 17.48
C LEU A 62 -31.27 5.79 16.54
N ILE A 63 -31.27 7.12 16.50
CA ILE A 63 -30.30 7.93 15.73
C ILE A 63 -28.89 7.73 16.27
N ALA A 64 -28.70 7.80 17.60
CA ALA A 64 -27.41 7.59 18.23
C ALA A 64 -26.87 6.19 17.94
N HIS A 65 -27.68 5.14 18.13
CA HIS A 65 -27.30 3.76 17.85
C HIS A 65 -26.92 3.55 16.39
N ARG A 66 -27.68 4.14 15.45
CA ARG A 66 -27.33 4.09 14.02
C ARG A 66 -26.04 4.85 13.72
N SER A 67 -25.85 6.04 14.30
CA SER A 67 -24.68 6.89 14.03
C SER A 67 -23.37 6.38 14.65
N LEU A 68 -23.46 5.72 15.81
CA LEU A 68 -22.29 5.27 16.57
C LEU A 68 -21.69 4.02 15.92
N GLY A 69 -22.50 3.12 15.34
CA GLY A 69 -21.95 1.89 14.77
C GLY A 69 -21.24 1.03 15.82
N PRO A 70 -20.36 0.10 15.40
CA PRO A 70 -19.68 -0.82 16.32
C PRO A 70 -18.72 -0.06 17.25
N VAL A 71 -18.70 -0.48 18.51
CA VAL A 71 -17.64 -0.08 19.44
C VAL A 71 -16.48 -1.05 19.24
N LEU A 72 -15.29 -0.51 18.99
CA LEU A 72 -14.07 -1.29 18.96
C LEU A 72 -13.69 -1.68 20.40
N GLU A 73 -14.02 -2.91 20.80
CA GLU A 73 -13.64 -3.44 22.12
C GLU A 73 -12.18 -3.93 22.09
N SER A 74 -11.25 -3.11 22.55
CA SER A 74 -9.91 -3.56 22.96
C SER A 74 -9.21 -2.50 23.82
N ASP A 75 -8.72 -2.93 24.99
CA ASP A 75 -7.99 -2.09 25.97
C ASP A 75 -6.67 -1.51 25.44
N ARG A 76 -6.22 -1.90 24.24
CA ARG A 76 -4.98 -1.40 23.60
C ARG A 76 -5.19 -0.83 22.21
N LEU A 77 -6.44 -0.60 21.81
CA LEU A 77 -6.73 -0.08 20.48
C LEU A 77 -6.50 1.42 20.43
N SER A 78 -5.51 1.84 19.66
CA SER A 78 -5.30 3.24 19.32
C SER A 78 -6.22 3.59 18.15
N GLU A 79 -7.22 4.42 18.42
CA GLU A 79 -8.12 4.96 17.42
C GLU A 79 -7.41 6.10 16.67
N ALA A 80 -7.00 5.84 15.43
CA ALA A 80 -6.33 6.81 14.61
C ALA A 80 -6.98 6.89 13.23
N ARG A 81 -7.04 8.10 12.68
CA ARG A 81 -7.32 8.27 11.26
C ARG A 81 -6.15 7.66 10.50
N MET A 82 -6.42 6.77 9.57
CA MET A 82 -5.38 6.12 8.78
C MET A 82 -5.78 5.95 7.32
N SER A 83 -4.81 5.67 6.47
CA SER A 83 -5.00 5.35 5.06
C SER A 83 -4.20 4.11 4.71
N ILE A 84 -4.87 3.13 4.11
CA ILE A 84 -4.26 1.88 3.68
C ILE A 84 -3.97 1.99 2.19
N VAL A 85 -2.72 1.77 1.81
CA VAL A 85 -2.20 1.89 0.46
C VAL A 85 -1.42 0.63 0.08
N PRO A 86 -1.18 0.33 -1.21
CA PRO A 86 -0.52 -0.89 -1.65
C PRO A 86 0.82 -1.22 -0.97
N TRP A 87 1.55 -0.21 -0.50
CA TRP A 87 2.88 -0.32 0.11
C TRP A 87 2.90 -0.12 1.64
N GLY A 88 1.74 0.09 2.28
CA GLY A 88 1.64 0.11 3.74
C GLY A 88 0.45 0.90 4.28
N VAL A 89 0.60 1.43 5.49
CA VAL A 89 -0.42 2.18 6.22
C VAL A 89 0.13 3.53 6.65
N LEU A 90 -0.59 4.60 6.34
CA LEU A 90 -0.34 5.95 6.81
C LEU A 90 -1.24 6.23 8.01
N VAL A 91 -0.65 6.46 9.18
CA VAL A 91 -1.37 6.85 10.38
C VAL A 91 -1.27 8.37 10.51
N HIS A 92 -2.38 9.06 10.33
CA HIS A 92 -2.47 10.53 10.38
C HIS A 92 -2.46 11.00 11.83
N ALA A 93 -1.31 10.88 12.49
CA ALA A 93 -1.05 11.48 13.78
C ALA A 93 -0.57 12.93 13.62
N GLU A 94 -0.85 13.78 14.60
CA GLU A 94 -0.25 15.12 14.70
C GLU A 94 1.00 15.05 15.60
N PRO A 95 2.10 15.76 15.28
CA PRO A 95 2.25 16.77 14.21
C PRO A 95 2.64 16.21 12.83
N GLU A 96 3.11 14.96 12.73
CA GLU A 96 3.58 14.35 11.48
C GLU A 96 2.95 12.96 11.27
N PRO A 97 2.60 12.60 10.02
CA PRO A 97 2.05 11.30 9.71
C PRO A 97 3.09 10.21 10.00
N ARG A 98 2.64 9.14 10.65
CA ARG A 98 3.47 7.97 10.94
C ARG A 98 3.24 6.90 9.88
N VAL A 99 4.33 6.36 9.35
CA VAL A 99 4.31 5.39 8.26
C VAL A 99 4.56 3.98 8.81
N LEU A 100 3.67 3.05 8.49
CA LEU A 100 3.81 1.63 8.80
C LEU A 100 3.92 0.83 7.50
N ARG A 101 5.13 0.34 7.19
CA ARG A 101 5.35 -0.58 6.07
C ARG A 101 4.69 -1.93 6.38
N TRP A 102 4.33 -2.70 5.34
CA TRP A 102 3.77 -4.04 5.54
C TRP A 102 4.66 -4.95 6.38
N ALA A 103 5.98 -4.81 6.29
CA ALA A 103 6.94 -5.54 7.12
C ALA A 103 6.72 -5.36 8.65
N ALA A 104 6.10 -4.26 9.08
CA ALA A 104 5.78 -3.98 10.49
C ALA A 104 4.37 -4.47 10.91
N VAL A 105 3.54 -4.87 9.95
CA VAL A 105 2.18 -5.36 10.18
C VAL A 105 2.23 -6.87 10.42
N ARG A 106 1.66 -7.32 11.53
CA ARG A 106 1.60 -8.75 11.92
C ARG A 106 0.27 -9.37 11.56
N GLU A 107 -0.83 -8.65 11.82
CA GLU A 107 -2.18 -9.12 11.54
C GLU A 107 -3.00 -7.94 11.00
N LEU A 108 -3.86 -8.22 10.02
CA LEU A 108 -4.87 -7.31 9.52
C LEU A 108 -6.20 -8.05 9.62
N HIS A 109 -7.22 -7.41 10.18
CA HIS A 109 -8.56 -7.98 10.25
C HIS A 109 -9.60 -6.98 9.76
N VAL A 110 -10.53 -7.46 8.93
CA VAL A 110 -11.59 -6.65 8.34
C VAL A 110 -12.96 -7.27 8.66
N ASP A 111 -13.72 -6.58 9.50
CA ASP A 111 -15.09 -6.97 9.87
C ASP A 111 -16.11 -6.10 9.11
N CYS A 112 -16.98 -6.69 8.29
CA CYS A 112 -18.05 -5.96 7.62
C CYS A 112 -19.33 -5.92 8.47
N ILE A 113 -19.91 -4.72 8.58
CA ILE A 113 -21.16 -4.49 9.30
C ILE A 113 -22.25 -4.15 8.31
N HIS A 114 -23.22 -5.03 8.24
CA HIS A 114 -24.33 -4.92 7.33
C HIS A 114 -25.51 -4.18 7.98
N GLU A 115 -26.19 -3.36 7.20
CA GLU A 115 -27.51 -2.83 7.50
C GLU A 115 -28.49 -3.35 6.45
N MET A 116 -29.73 -3.60 6.87
CA MET A 116 -30.79 -3.99 5.97
C MET A 116 -31.53 -2.73 5.51
N ASP A 117 -31.38 -2.38 4.23
CA ASP A 117 -32.13 -1.30 3.59
C ASP A 117 -33.18 -1.91 2.67
N ASN A 118 -34.46 -1.71 2.98
CA ASN A 118 -35.59 -2.27 2.21
C ASN A 118 -35.45 -3.78 1.88
N ALA A 119 -35.10 -4.59 2.90
CA ALA A 119 -34.83 -6.04 2.76
C ALA A 119 -33.61 -6.43 1.91
N THR A 120 -32.79 -5.47 1.50
CA THR A 120 -31.50 -5.73 0.85
C THR A 120 -30.36 -5.52 1.86
N PRO A 121 -29.52 -6.54 2.12
CA PRO A 121 -28.35 -6.36 2.96
C PRO A 121 -27.34 -5.48 2.22
N SER A 122 -26.88 -4.41 2.88
CA SER A 122 -25.84 -3.51 2.39
C SER A 122 -24.75 -3.37 3.44
N THR A 123 -23.48 -3.37 3.05
CA THR A 123 -22.38 -3.08 3.99
C THR A 123 -22.42 -1.60 4.31
N ARG A 124 -22.66 -1.28 5.58
CA ARG A 124 -22.68 0.10 6.07
C ARG A 124 -21.28 0.58 6.41
N TRP A 125 -20.50 -0.28 7.06
CA TRP A 125 -19.14 0.00 7.49
C TRP A 125 -18.28 -1.25 7.39
N SER A 126 -17.02 -1.09 7.02
CA SER A 126 -15.97 -2.07 7.24
C SER A 126 -15.08 -1.59 8.36
N VAL A 127 -14.93 -2.40 9.40
CA VAL A 127 -14.09 -2.14 10.56
C VAL A 127 -12.74 -2.78 10.32
N VAL A 128 -11.68 -1.98 10.37
CA VAL A 128 -10.32 -2.44 10.11
C VAL A 128 -9.52 -2.41 11.41
N LYS A 129 -8.87 -3.52 11.74
CA LYS A 129 -7.93 -3.63 12.86
C LYS A 129 -6.57 -4.06 12.32
N ILE A 130 -5.53 -3.31 12.66
CA ILE A 130 -4.16 -3.54 12.23
C ILE A 130 -3.31 -3.77 13.47
N ARG A 131 -2.73 -4.96 13.61
CA ARG A 131 -1.84 -5.27 14.70
C ARG A 131 -0.40 -5.21 14.22
N THR A 132 0.40 -4.45 14.95
CA THR A 132 1.85 -4.43 14.83
C THR A 132 2.47 -5.15 16.04
N GLU A 133 3.79 -5.17 16.13
CA GLU A 133 4.48 -5.68 17.32
C GLU A 133 4.20 -4.82 18.58
N ARG A 134 4.02 -3.50 18.42
CA ARG A 134 3.95 -2.56 19.54
C ARG A 134 2.54 -2.15 19.91
N GLU A 135 1.63 -2.15 18.95
CA GLU A 135 0.29 -1.60 19.13
C GLU A 135 -0.75 -2.23 18.21
N THR A 136 -2.01 -2.00 18.53
CA THR A 136 -3.16 -2.31 17.66
C THR A 136 -3.83 -1.01 17.27
N LEU A 137 -3.91 -0.77 15.97
CA LEU A 137 -4.63 0.36 15.38
C LEU A 137 -6.00 -0.11 14.93
N GLY A 138 -7.01 0.75 15.05
CA GLY A 138 -8.34 0.42 14.55
C GLY A 138 -9.11 1.63 14.08
N GLY A 139 -10.00 1.39 13.13
CA GLY A 139 -10.93 2.38 12.63
C GLY A 139 -11.99 1.74 11.73
N ARG A 140 -12.72 2.58 11.01
CA ARG A 140 -13.80 2.16 10.10
C ARG A 140 -13.72 2.90 8.76
N ALA A 141 -14.08 2.21 7.70
CA ALA A 141 -14.30 2.78 6.39
C ALA A 141 -15.80 2.66 6.03
N PRO A 142 -16.40 3.66 5.37
CA PRO A 142 -17.79 3.59 4.93
C PRO A 142 -17.93 2.59 3.77
N GLY A 143 -19.03 1.83 3.78
CA GLY A 143 -19.32 0.86 2.73
C GLY A 143 -18.47 -0.41 2.81
N ASP A 144 -18.46 -1.14 1.71
CA ASP A 144 -17.63 -2.33 1.50
C ASP A 144 -16.25 -1.91 0.97
N VAL A 145 -15.17 -2.42 1.56
CA VAL A 145 -13.80 -2.13 1.14
C VAL A 145 -13.12 -3.42 0.71
N ALA A 146 -12.55 -3.42 -0.49
CA ALA A 146 -11.83 -4.57 -1.05
C ALA A 146 -10.48 -4.79 -0.34
N LEU A 147 -10.52 -5.26 0.90
CA LEU A 147 -9.35 -5.55 1.75
C LEU A 147 -9.27 -7.03 2.12
N GLU A 148 -10.23 -7.87 1.73
CA GLU A 148 -10.27 -9.30 2.04
C GLU A 148 -9.06 -10.03 1.44
N ARG A 149 -8.66 -9.63 0.22
CA ARG A 149 -7.46 -10.17 -0.42
C ARG A 149 -6.20 -9.83 0.36
N LEU A 150 -6.12 -8.59 0.84
CA LEU A 150 -5.00 -8.12 1.65
C LEU A 150 -4.95 -8.86 2.98
N GLU A 151 -6.08 -9.00 3.68
CA GLU A 151 -6.19 -9.77 4.92
C GLU A 151 -5.72 -11.21 4.73
N ALA A 152 -6.19 -11.89 3.68
CA ALA A 152 -5.81 -13.26 3.37
C ALA A 152 -4.33 -13.45 2.98
N ASN A 153 -3.61 -12.36 2.65
CA ASN A 153 -2.22 -12.43 2.18
C ASN A 153 -1.27 -11.51 2.98
N VAL A 154 -1.68 -10.99 4.13
CA VAL A 154 -0.91 -9.96 4.87
C VAL A 154 0.51 -10.42 5.21
N GLU A 155 0.69 -11.70 5.56
CA GLU A 155 2.01 -12.29 5.83
C GLU A 155 2.91 -12.24 4.59
N ARG A 156 2.37 -12.57 3.41
CA ARG A 156 3.12 -12.55 2.15
C ARG A 156 3.48 -11.13 1.72
N TYR A 157 2.58 -10.17 1.97
CA TYR A 157 2.86 -8.75 1.77
C TYR A 157 3.97 -8.26 2.70
N ALA A 158 3.93 -8.67 3.97
CA ALA A 158 4.94 -8.31 4.96
C ALA A 158 6.31 -8.90 4.61
N GLU A 159 6.36 -10.18 4.20
CA GLU A 159 7.59 -10.86 3.76
C GLU A 159 8.18 -10.25 2.49
N GLU A 160 7.35 -9.93 1.49
CA GLU A 160 7.81 -9.24 0.28
C GLU A 160 8.31 -7.82 0.58
N ALA A 161 7.59 -7.07 1.42
CA ALA A 161 7.99 -5.70 1.80
C ALA A 161 9.22 -5.64 2.71
N ALA A 162 9.55 -6.72 3.41
CA ALA A 162 10.75 -6.82 4.25
C ALA A 162 12.01 -7.20 3.47
N ARG A 163 11.85 -7.68 2.23
CA ARG A 163 12.96 -8.20 1.43
C ARG A 163 13.85 -7.05 0.91
N PRO A 164 15.17 -7.08 1.13
CA PRO A 164 16.07 -6.08 0.57
C PRO A 164 16.00 -6.05 -0.96
N VAL A 165 16.27 -4.89 -1.56
CA VAL A 165 16.45 -4.77 -3.01
C VAL A 165 17.80 -5.38 -3.39
N ALA A 166 17.83 -6.26 -4.39
CA ALA A 166 19.06 -6.86 -4.85
C ALA A 166 19.87 -5.95 -5.77
N LEU A 167 21.19 -6.10 -5.70
CA LEU A 167 22.18 -5.44 -6.53
C LEU A 167 22.72 -6.35 -7.64
N ASP A 168 22.23 -7.60 -7.71
CA ASP A 168 22.49 -8.56 -8.77
C ASP A 168 21.19 -9.27 -9.21
N LEU A 169 21.24 -9.95 -10.35
CA LEU A 169 20.07 -10.63 -10.96
C LEU A 169 19.73 -11.98 -10.30
N ASP A 170 20.62 -12.53 -9.48
CA ASP A 170 20.36 -13.78 -8.73
C ASP A 170 19.70 -13.50 -7.38
N GLY A 171 19.71 -12.24 -6.94
CA GLY A 171 19.23 -11.83 -5.64
C GLY A 171 20.16 -12.22 -4.49
N ALA A 172 21.45 -12.44 -4.76
CA ALA A 172 22.43 -12.90 -3.76
C ALA A 172 22.93 -11.74 -2.88
N THR A 173 23.08 -10.56 -3.46
CA THR A 173 23.61 -9.35 -2.82
C THR A 173 22.47 -8.35 -2.63
N GLY A 174 22.11 -8.06 -1.38
CA GLY A 174 21.11 -7.06 -1.04
C GLY A 174 21.73 -5.69 -0.75
N ALA A 175 20.97 -4.62 -0.98
CA ALA A 175 21.26 -3.32 -0.38
C ALA A 175 21.07 -3.42 1.15
N GLU A 176 22.09 -3.04 1.91
CA GLU A 176 22.15 -3.31 3.36
C GLU A 176 21.17 -2.48 4.20
N GLU A 177 20.72 -1.31 3.71
CA GLU A 177 19.89 -0.38 4.51
C GLU A 177 18.55 -0.02 3.84
N LEU A 178 17.44 -0.28 4.55
CA LEU A 178 16.05 -0.03 4.10
C LEU A 178 15.63 1.45 4.08
N PHE A 179 16.48 2.35 4.57
CA PHE A 179 16.21 3.78 4.74
C PHE A 179 17.25 4.69 4.08
N GLU A 180 18.37 4.13 3.63
CA GLU A 180 19.32 4.90 2.83
C GLU A 180 18.82 5.04 1.39
N PRO A 181 19.25 6.08 0.67
CA PRO A 181 19.03 6.17 -0.76
C PRO A 181 19.61 4.95 -1.49
N VAL A 182 18.75 4.09 -2.04
CA VAL A 182 19.16 2.85 -2.71
C VAL A 182 19.29 3.04 -4.22
N PHE A 183 18.58 4.01 -4.79
CA PHE A 183 18.42 4.09 -6.24
C PHE A 183 19.73 4.39 -6.98
N GLU A 184 20.57 5.27 -6.44
CA GLU A 184 21.86 5.60 -7.06
C GLU A 184 22.78 4.38 -7.19
N ARG A 185 22.84 3.56 -6.13
CA ARG A 185 23.62 2.33 -6.12
C ARG A 185 23.05 1.34 -7.13
N LEU A 186 21.74 1.14 -7.12
CA LEU A 186 21.05 0.24 -8.06
C LEU A 186 21.25 0.66 -9.53
N LEU A 187 21.17 1.95 -9.83
CA LEU A 187 21.42 2.49 -11.16
C LEU A 187 22.89 2.36 -11.58
N SER A 188 23.82 2.54 -10.63
CA SER A 188 25.25 2.35 -10.86
C SER A 188 25.57 0.89 -11.21
N GLU A 189 25.00 -0.06 -10.49
CA GLU A 189 25.13 -1.50 -10.79
C GLU A 189 24.53 -1.84 -12.15
N ALA A 190 23.33 -1.34 -12.46
CA ALA A 190 22.72 -1.55 -13.77
C ALA A 190 23.62 -1.05 -14.92
N ARG A 191 24.21 0.14 -14.77
CA ARG A 191 25.12 0.72 -15.77
C ARG A 191 26.44 -0.02 -15.84
N TRP A 192 26.97 -0.45 -14.70
CA TRP A 192 28.18 -1.24 -14.63
C TRP A 192 28.00 -2.56 -15.40
N LEU A 193 26.93 -3.31 -15.13
CA LEU A 193 26.58 -4.54 -15.84
C LEU A 193 26.44 -4.34 -17.37
N LEU A 194 25.84 -3.22 -17.79
CA LEU A 194 25.71 -2.86 -19.21
C LEU A 194 27.04 -2.49 -19.88
N SER A 195 28.08 -2.13 -19.09
CA SER A 195 29.39 -1.66 -19.56
C SER A 195 30.47 -2.74 -19.55
N THR A 196 30.43 -3.68 -18.61
CA THR A 196 31.51 -4.68 -18.40
C THR A 196 31.38 -5.91 -19.28
N GLY A 197 30.26 -6.08 -20.00
CA GLY A 197 29.99 -7.31 -20.73
C GLY A 197 29.71 -8.51 -19.82
N GLU A 198 29.66 -8.35 -18.50
CA GLU A 198 29.27 -9.43 -17.58
C GLU A 198 27.81 -9.85 -17.80
N LEU A 199 26.96 -8.89 -18.20
CA LEU A 199 25.63 -9.21 -18.69
C LEU A 199 25.70 -10.14 -19.92
N GLU A 200 26.75 -10.02 -20.75
CA GLU A 200 26.98 -10.89 -21.91
C GLU A 200 27.34 -12.32 -21.51
N GLU A 201 28.20 -12.48 -20.50
CA GLU A 201 28.57 -13.80 -19.99
C GLU A 201 27.43 -14.48 -19.22
N ARG A 202 26.71 -13.72 -18.39
CA ARG A 202 25.64 -14.24 -17.52
C ARG A 202 24.30 -14.44 -18.23
N LEU A 203 23.97 -13.60 -19.22
CA LEU A 203 22.72 -13.72 -20.01
C LEU A 203 22.97 -14.29 -21.40
N ALA A 204 24.16 -14.84 -21.67
CA ALA A 204 24.59 -15.41 -22.96
C ALA A 204 24.34 -14.45 -24.14
N LEU A 205 24.68 -13.18 -23.99
CA LEU A 205 24.49 -12.20 -25.05
C LEU A 205 25.44 -12.45 -26.21
N ALA A 206 24.94 -12.28 -27.43
CA ALA A 206 25.81 -12.21 -28.59
C ALA A 206 26.77 -11.01 -28.43
N PRO A 207 28.09 -11.19 -28.61
CA PRO A 207 29.06 -10.12 -28.43
C PRO A 207 28.69 -8.92 -29.30
N ARG A 208 28.62 -7.73 -28.70
CA ARG A 208 28.30 -6.49 -29.42
C ARG A 208 29.31 -6.27 -30.54
N SER A 209 28.87 -6.46 -31.79
CA SER A 209 29.64 -6.04 -32.94
C SER A 209 29.73 -4.51 -32.95
N TYR A 210 30.96 -3.98 -32.92
CA TYR A 210 31.29 -2.55 -32.94
C TYR A 210 30.59 -1.76 -34.07
N ARG A 211 30.12 -2.45 -35.12
CA ARG A 211 29.40 -1.85 -36.26
C ARG A 211 27.91 -1.63 -36.03
N HIS A 212 27.30 -2.15 -34.97
CA HIS A 212 25.86 -2.04 -34.69
C HIS A 212 25.61 -1.31 -33.37
N ALA A 213 26.08 -0.06 -33.28
CA ALA A 213 25.85 0.83 -32.11
C ALA A 213 24.38 1.21 -31.87
N GLY A 214 23.42 0.57 -32.55
CA GLY A 214 21.98 0.66 -32.31
C GLY A 214 21.33 -0.68 -31.98
N SER A 215 22.10 -1.68 -31.53
CA SER A 215 21.64 -3.05 -31.34
C SER A 215 20.45 -3.12 -30.39
N GLU A 216 19.31 -3.55 -30.92
CA GLU A 216 18.23 -4.13 -30.14
C GLU A 216 18.80 -5.25 -29.24
N PRO A 217 18.30 -5.42 -28.01
CA PRO A 217 18.74 -6.51 -27.16
C PRO A 217 18.41 -7.85 -27.80
N CYS A 218 19.29 -8.82 -27.64
CA CYS A 218 19.06 -10.12 -28.23
C CYS A 218 17.90 -10.84 -27.50
N PRO A 219 17.20 -11.76 -28.18
CA PRO A 219 16.10 -12.52 -27.58
C PRO A 219 16.46 -13.20 -26.26
N GLU A 220 17.72 -13.62 -26.11
CA GLU A 220 18.26 -14.25 -24.91
C GLU A 220 18.32 -13.28 -23.72
N THR A 221 18.77 -12.02 -23.93
CA THR A 221 18.70 -10.97 -22.88
C THR A 221 17.28 -10.80 -22.39
N ARG A 222 16.36 -10.69 -23.35
CA ARG A 222 14.96 -10.43 -23.08
C ARG A 222 14.33 -11.58 -22.32
N GLY A 223 14.64 -12.82 -22.73
CA GLY A 223 14.20 -14.03 -22.05
C GLY A 223 14.71 -14.10 -20.61
N ALA A 224 15.99 -13.81 -20.38
CA ALA A 224 16.56 -13.86 -19.04
C ALA A 224 16.03 -12.74 -18.13
N LEU A 225 15.85 -11.52 -18.64
CA LEU A 225 15.20 -10.44 -17.88
C LEU A 225 13.73 -10.74 -17.60
N ALA A 226 13.00 -11.30 -18.57
CA ALA A 226 11.62 -11.75 -18.38
C ALA A 226 11.55 -12.82 -17.28
N GLU A 227 12.46 -13.79 -17.30
CA GLU A 227 12.54 -14.83 -16.29
C GLU A 227 12.73 -14.22 -14.89
N VAL A 228 13.65 -13.26 -14.71
CA VAL A 228 13.85 -12.58 -13.42
C VAL A 228 12.60 -11.81 -12.98
N LEU A 229 11.90 -11.15 -13.90
CA LEU A 229 10.68 -10.39 -13.60
C LEU A 229 9.49 -11.29 -13.23
N GLU A 230 9.42 -12.50 -13.79
CA GLU A 230 8.39 -13.51 -13.52
C GLU A 230 8.74 -14.41 -12.31
N ARG A 231 10.04 -14.52 -11.99
CA ARG A 231 10.53 -15.40 -10.93
C ARG A 231 9.88 -15.04 -9.58
N GLY A 232 9.57 -16.09 -8.83
CA GLY A 232 9.14 -15.97 -7.45
C GLY A 232 10.23 -15.41 -6.52
N LEU A 233 9.86 -15.12 -5.28
CA LEU A 233 10.74 -14.52 -4.28
C LEU A 233 11.53 -15.60 -3.50
N ASP A 234 12.30 -16.40 -4.22
CA ASP A 234 13.12 -17.48 -3.64
C ASP A 234 14.54 -17.04 -3.27
N SER A 235 14.96 -15.84 -3.68
CA SER A 235 16.28 -15.25 -3.39
C SER A 235 16.28 -14.39 -2.12
N PRO A 236 17.40 -14.25 -1.39
CA PRO A 236 17.43 -13.47 -0.16
C PRO A 236 17.13 -11.97 -0.37
N ALA A 237 17.48 -11.41 -1.53
CA ALA A 237 17.10 -10.07 -1.96
C ALA A 237 16.24 -10.11 -3.23
N ASP A 238 15.46 -9.05 -3.51
CA ASP A 238 14.57 -8.95 -4.66
C ASP A 238 15.30 -8.41 -5.91
N PRO A 239 15.52 -9.23 -6.96
CA PRO A 239 16.23 -8.81 -8.17
C PRO A 239 15.34 -8.06 -9.19
N ARG A 240 14.02 -8.04 -8.99
CA ARG A 240 13.07 -7.46 -9.94
C ARG A 240 13.29 -5.96 -10.20
N PRO A 241 13.66 -5.12 -9.23
CA PRO A 241 14.01 -3.72 -9.47
C PRO A 241 15.18 -3.54 -10.43
N LEU A 242 16.25 -4.34 -10.26
CA LEU A 242 17.41 -4.29 -11.14
C LEU A 242 17.05 -4.74 -12.56
N ALA A 243 16.28 -5.82 -12.68
CA ALA A 243 15.80 -6.31 -13.98
C ALA A 243 14.90 -5.27 -14.69
N ALA A 244 14.02 -4.59 -13.95
CA ALA A 244 13.19 -3.51 -14.50
C ALA A 244 14.02 -2.31 -14.96
N LEU A 245 15.07 -1.95 -14.21
CA LEU A 245 16.02 -0.90 -14.59
C LEU A 245 16.79 -1.26 -15.86
N LEU A 246 17.33 -2.48 -15.94
CA LEU A 246 18.04 -2.96 -17.11
C LEU A 246 17.11 -2.99 -18.34
N ALA A 247 15.88 -3.48 -18.19
CA ALA A 247 14.88 -3.44 -19.26
C ALA A 247 14.64 -2.01 -19.77
N ALA A 248 14.51 -1.04 -18.86
CA ALA A 248 14.31 0.36 -19.22
C ALA A 248 15.57 1.02 -19.83
N GLU A 249 16.76 0.73 -19.32
CA GLU A 249 18.04 1.21 -19.88
C GLU A 249 18.33 0.61 -21.26
N LEU A 250 17.89 -0.63 -21.50
CA LEU A 250 17.90 -1.31 -22.80
C LEU A 250 16.75 -0.88 -23.72
N GLY A 251 15.72 -0.23 -23.18
CA GLY A 251 14.56 0.26 -23.92
C GLY A 251 13.60 -0.84 -24.38
N GLU A 252 13.56 -1.97 -23.67
CA GLU A 252 12.79 -3.15 -24.06
C GLU A 252 11.31 -3.05 -23.72
N ARG A 253 10.57 -2.40 -24.61
CA ARG A 253 9.14 -2.17 -24.46
C ARG A 253 8.32 -3.45 -24.36
N SER A 254 8.80 -4.57 -24.91
CA SER A 254 8.14 -5.87 -24.78
C SER A 254 8.03 -6.34 -23.33
N LEU A 255 8.93 -5.90 -22.45
CA LEU A 255 8.93 -6.24 -21.02
C LEU A 255 8.01 -5.34 -20.19
N LEU A 256 7.42 -4.29 -20.78
CA LEU A 256 6.51 -3.39 -20.07
C LEU A 256 5.35 -4.16 -19.41
N GLY A 257 4.82 -5.19 -20.06
CA GLY A 257 3.76 -6.04 -19.51
C GLY A 257 4.15 -6.72 -18.19
N LEU A 258 5.43 -7.06 -18.01
CA LEU A 258 5.97 -7.70 -16.81
C LEU A 258 6.38 -6.69 -15.74
N VAL A 259 6.79 -5.49 -16.14
CA VAL A 259 7.14 -4.40 -15.21
C VAL A 259 5.88 -3.78 -14.58
N LEU A 260 4.77 -3.69 -15.31
CA LEU A 260 3.55 -3.03 -14.83
C LEU A 260 2.98 -3.62 -13.52
N PRO A 261 2.88 -4.95 -13.32
CA PRO A 261 2.47 -5.51 -12.03
C PRO A 261 3.33 -5.06 -10.84
N LEU A 262 4.62 -4.83 -11.06
CA LEU A 262 5.55 -4.41 -9.99
C LEU A 262 5.29 -2.98 -9.51
N THR A 263 4.58 -2.15 -10.28
CA THR A 263 4.19 -0.78 -9.89
C THR A 263 3.24 -0.74 -8.68
N ALA A 264 2.63 -1.88 -8.37
CA ALA A 264 1.77 -2.12 -7.21
C ALA A 264 2.42 -3.10 -6.20
N SER A 265 3.73 -3.35 -6.29
CA SER A 265 4.44 -4.20 -5.33
C SER A 265 4.27 -3.64 -3.91
N PRO A 266 4.11 -4.51 -2.89
CA PRO A 266 4.06 -4.09 -1.50
C PRO A 266 5.38 -3.50 -1.00
N HIS A 267 6.49 -3.72 -1.69
CA HIS A 267 7.76 -3.08 -1.37
C HIS A 267 7.85 -1.69 -2.04
N PRO A 268 7.94 -0.59 -1.28
CA PRO A 268 7.82 0.77 -1.82
C PRO A 268 8.93 1.14 -2.81
N VAL A 269 10.18 0.72 -2.57
CA VAL A 269 11.29 0.96 -3.52
C VAL A 269 11.10 0.18 -4.82
N VAL A 270 10.69 -1.10 -4.76
CA VAL A 270 10.37 -1.91 -5.95
C VAL A 270 9.28 -1.24 -6.77
N ALA A 271 8.20 -0.77 -6.12
CA ALA A 271 7.13 -0.04 -6.78
C ALA A 271 7.62 1.27 -7.41
N ALA A 272 8.45 2.05 -6.72
CA ALA A 272 9.01 3.31 -7.23
C ALA A 272 9.89 3.10 -8.47
N VAL A 273 10.80 2.13 -8.41
CA VAL A 273 11.69 1.75 -9.51
C VAL A 273 10.88 1.23 -10.70
N ALA A 274 9.91 0.35 -10.46
CA ALA A 274 9.03 -0.18 -11.50
C ALA A 274 8.20 0.93 -12.17
N ARG A 275 7.68 1.90 -11.41
CA ARG A 275 6.94 3.05 -11.97
C ARG A 275 7.84 3.89 -12.87
N ALA A 276 9.04 4.23 -12.41
CA ALA A 276 10.00 4.99 -13.20
C ALA A 276 10.42 4.22 -14.47
N ALA A 277 10.69 2.92 -14.35
CA ALA A 277 11.04 2.05 -15.48
C ALA A 277 9.89 1.94 -16.49
N ALA A 278 8.66 1.74 -16.02
CA ALA A 278 7.48 1.68 -16.87
C ALA A 278 7.23 2.99 -17.63
N LEU A 279 7.45 4.15 -16.99
CA LEU A 279 7.38 5.45 -17.65
C LEU A 279 8.41 5.58 -18.76
N ARG A 280 9.66 5.20 -18.49
CA ARG A 280 10.77 5.24 -19.45
C ARG A 280 10.58 4.26 -20.63
N LEU A 281 9.90 3.15 -20.39
CA LEU A 281 9.45 2.19 -21.42
C LEU A 281 8.22 2.66 -22.22
N GLY A 282 7.63 3.82 -21.88
CA GLY A 282 6.52 4.43 -22.59
C GLY A 282 5.13 4.00 -22.10
N GLY A 283 5.01 3.52 -20.86
CA GLY A 283 3.71 3.24 -20.25
C GLY A 283 2.94 4.50 -19.86
N ASP A 284 1.61 4.39 -19.79
CA ASP A 284 0.71 5.49 -19.43
C ASP A 284 0.70 5.75 -17.92
N ILE A 285 0.93 7.02 -17.53
CA ILE A 285 0.87 7.50 -16.13
C ILE A 285 -0.47 7.11 -15.47
N LYS A 286 -1.60 7.14 -16.19
CA LYS A 286 -2.91 6.77 -15.61
C LYS A 286 -2.95 5.33 -15.10
N ARG A 287 -2.19 4.44 -15.74
CA ARG A 287 -2.07 3.03 -15.39
C ARG A 287 -1.01 2.81 -14.31
N ILE A 288 0.10 3.55 -14.38
CA ILE A 288 1.27 3.38 -13.52
C ILE A 288 1.08 4.03 -12.14
N GLY A 289 0.36 5.15 -12.06
CA GLY A 289 0.30 6.00 -10.87
C GLY A 289 1.45 7.02 -10.81
N ALA A 290 1.29 8.05 -9.99
CA ALA A 290 2.33 9.08 -9.83
C ALA A 290 3.43 8.60 -8.85
N LEU A 291 4.69 8.97 -9.09
CA LEU A 291 5.77 8.69 -8.12
C LEU A 291 5.53 9.39 -6.77
N ASP A 292 4.79 10.49 -6.76
CA ASP A 292 4.48 11.27 -5.56
C ASP A 292 3.60 10.50 -4.56
N GLU A 293 2.87 9.47 -4.99
CA GLU A 293 2.10 8.59 -4.09
C GLU A 293 3.00 7.82 -3.10
N LEU A 294 4.31 7.72 -3.40
CA LEU A 294 5.30 7.00 -2.60
C LEU A 294 6.13 7.94 -1.71
N SER A 295 5.82 9.24 -1.66
CA SER A 295 6.61 10.26 -0.93
C SER A 295 6.80 9.97 0.56
N ASP A 296 5.82 9.31 1.17
CA ASP A 296 5.86 8.97 2.59
C ASP A 296 6.68 7.69 2.86
N PHE A 297 6.98 6.90 1.82
CA PHE A 297 7.58 5.56 1.99
C PHE A 297 8.98 5.43 1.41
N VAL A 298 9.34 6.30 0.47
CA VAL A 298 10.62 6.32 -0.24
C VAL A 298 11.31 7.66 0.02
N SER A 299 12.64 7.64 0.15
CA SER A 299 13.41 8.85 0.41
C SER A 299 13.18 9.90 -0.68
N ALA A 300 13.12 11.18 -0.29
CA ALA A 300 12.97 12.28 -1.24
C ALA A 300 14.14 12.32 -2.25
N ALA A 301 15.33 11.91 -1.83
CA ALA A 301 16.51 11.79 -2.67
C ALA A 301 16.31 10.77 -3.80
N ASP A 302 15.89 9.54 -3.48
CA ASP A 302 15.60 8.50 -4.47
C ASP A 302 14.49 8.93 -5.42
N LEU A 303 13.39 9.50 -4.90
CA LEU A 303 12.30 9.98 -5.74
C LEU A 303 12.75 11.11 -6.69
N GLY A 304 13.64 12.00 -6.23
CA GLY A 304 14.26 13.02 -7.07
C GLY A 304 15.05 12.41 -8.22
N GLN A 305 15.93 11.46 -7.91
CA GLN A 305 16.76 10.78 -8.91
C GLN A 305 15.92 9.93 -9.87
N LEU A 306 14.91 9.20 -9.38
CA LEU A 306 13.98 8.41 -10.19
C LEU A 306 13.21 9.28 -11.19
N ARG A 307 12.74 10.48 -10.78
CA ARG A 307 12.06 11.42 -11.68
C ARG A 307 13.00 11.92 -12.77
N LEU A 308 14.22 12.32 -12.40
CA LEU A 308 15.24 12.77 -13.35
C LEU A 308 15.60 11.66 -14.34
N TRP A 309 15.80 10.44 -13.85
CA TRP A 309 16.10 9.27 -14.68
C TRP A 309 14.94 8.89 -15.59
N ALA A 310 13.69 8.87 -15.10
CA ALA A 310 12.51 8.55 -15.91
C ALA A 310 12.24 9.60 -17.00
N GLY A 311 12.45 10.89 -16.68
CA GLY A 311 12.21 12.01 -17.61
C GLY A 311 13.38 12.33 -18.55
N GLY A 312 14.59 11.88 -18.22
CA GLY A 312 15.76 12.08 -19.07
C GLY A 312 15.59 11.36 -20.40
N GLN A 313 15.60 12.09 -21.52
CA GLN A 313 15.79 11.48 -22.84
C GLN A 313 17.03 10.60 -22.76
N ARG A 314 16.92 9.36 -23.26
CA ARG A 314 18.02 8.41 -23.34
C ARG A 314 19.19 9.17 -23.98
N ALA A 315 20.21 9.53 -23.20
CA ALA A 315 21.45 9.99 -23.79
C ALA A 315 21.86 8.81 -24.69
N PRO A 316 21.98 9.00 -26.02
CA PRO A 316 22.53 7.93 -26.85
C PRO A 316 23.83 7.56 -26.16
N LEU A 317 23.96 6.29 -25.74
CA LEU A 317 25.18 5.76 -25.12
C LEU A 317 26.31 6.23 -26.01
N ALA A 318 26.99 7.29 -25.58
CA ALA A 318 27.97 7.95 -26.41
C ALA A 318 29.00 6.86 -26.68
N ALA A 319 29.19 6.55 -27.96
CA ALA A 319 30.20 5.59 -28.38
C ALA A 319 31.50 6.03 -27.70
N ALA A 320 31.90 5.30 -26.65
CA ALA A 320 33.12 5.58 -25.93
C ALA A 320 34.24 5.39 -26.95
N SER A 321 34.81 6.52 -27.36
CA SER A 321 35.92 6.66 -28.28
C SER A 321 37.21 6.11 -27.70
#